data_AF-A0A7U2MGL8-F1
#
_entry.id   AF-A0A7U2MGL8-F1
#
_cell.length_a   1.000
_cell.length_b   1.000
_cell.length_c   1.000
_cell.angle_alpha   90.00
_cell.angle_beta   90.00
_cell.angle_gamma   90.00
#
_symmetry.space_group_name_H-M   'P 1'
#
loop_
_entity.id
_entity.type
_entity.pdbx_description
1 polymer ?
#
loop_
_entity_poly.entity_id
_entity_poly.type
_entity_poly.pdbx_seq_one_letter_code
_entity_poly.pdbx_strand_id
1 'polypeptide(L)'
;MPSELSGDNYQHVVVHGLPYDRGFSHGQQVKDKILRNITHYKRPGNLISWPTALRIIRECYIPGLEKYWLSGLKEMRGVADGAGVDLEDIILLNARYDLSHISNPSTTCDDPTRSLHQLTSEAEDKPYYPSYPRASSECTSAIILSEATGNGEVYTAQNWDMSDRLYKEDGIIYLEVHPHPSENLPSLFLVTEAGQLCRSGMNSDGLGLCANSLCSSIDAIPFSLDTGVGKGEMPAIPPSSALRRLFLESPSYADGLKRVARTPRHVSCNLMLTTADNMGICLEITPRIIFRISGSAGSDTPYILHSNHFKTQSFLCQSEIQDTLAGGSSWYRADRLEVGIRRKALIGFLTESDIMNAFKDHAGYPHSLCEHSARKATEGPFVQPGRPNPYSGSTCTVSCVIYNLTKRSIKAINEMQNVHTLGMEQYSAFLFSQGMDSRGLHLHVDGPFRKLVWSDFTKIVP
;
A
#
# COMPACT_ATOMS: atom_id res chain seq x y z
N MET A 1 14.46 15.06 34.91
CA MET A 1 15.28 14.69 33.74
C MET A 1 14.49 13.67 32.94
N PRO A 2 13.88 14.01 31.80
CA PRO A 2 13.29 13.00 30.93
C PRO A 2 14.35 12.59 29.90
N SER A 3 14.94 11.41 30.09
CA SER A 3 15.71 10.73 29.06
C SER A 3 15.52 9.23 29.23
N GLU A 4 14.77 8.61 28.31
CA GLU A 4 15.13 7.36 27.63
C GLU A 4 14.05 7.07 26.57
N LEU A 5 14.33 7.50 25.34
CA LEU A 5 13.65 7.07 24.12
C LEU A 5 14.03 5.60 23.87
N SER A 6 13.08 4.69 24.05
CA SER A 6 13.12 3.31 23.52
C SER A 6 12.03 3.22 22.45
N GLY A 7 12.29 3.47 21.16
CA GLY A 7 12.88 2.50 20.23
C GLY A 7 11.78 1.89 19.36
N ASP A 8 11.74 2.26 18.07
CA ASP A 8 11.15 1.51 16.95
C ASP A 8 9.63 1.21 16.90
N ASN A 9 8.74 2.17 17.20
CA ASN A 9 7.30 2.03 16.88
C ASN A 9 6.67 3.30 16.32
N TYR A 10 5.79 3.15 15.32
CA TYR A 10 4.95 4.25 14.83
C TYR A 10 3.97 4.70 15.91
N GLN A 11 3.62 5.99 15.89
CA GLN A 11 2.64 6.56 16.81
C GLN A 11 1.32 5.78 16.71
N HIS A 12 0.83 5.32 17.87
CA HIS A 12 -0.47 4.68 18.00
C HIS A 12 -1.55 5.74 18.26
N VAL A 13 -2.46 5.88 17.30
CA VAL A 13 -3.57 6.84 17.31
C VAL A 13 -4.84 6.06 17.56
N VAL A 14 -5.52 6.34 18.67
CA VAL A 14 -6.78 5.68 19.05
C VAL A 14 -7.91 6.71 18.94
N VAL A 15 -8.96 6.38 18.20
CA VAL A 15 -10.09 7.29 17.94
C VAL A 15 -11.43 6.61 18.19
N HIS A 16 -12.40 7.39 18.66
CA HIS A 16 -13.70 6.89 19.10
C HIS A 16 -14.84 7.76 18.57
N GLY A 17 -16.03 7.18 18.48
CA GLY A 17 -17.27 7.94 18.29
C GLY A 17 -17.72 8.04 16.84
N LEU A 18 -18.61 9.00 16.57
CA LEU A 18 -19.23 9.21 15.27
C LEU A 18 -18.17 9.67 14.23
N PRO A 19 -18.46 9.61 12.91
CA PRO A 19 -17.46 9.83 11.87
C PRO A 19 -16.67 11.11 12.04
N TYR A 20 -17.34 12.22 12.29
CA TYR A 20 -16.69 13.50 12.48
C TYR A 20 -15.78 13.50 13.72
N ASP A 21 -16.25 13.01 14.87
CA ASP A 21 -15.53 13.07 16.14
C ASP A 21 -14.24 12.23 16.11
N ARG A 22 -14.32 11.02 15.56
CA ARG A 22 -13.14 10.17 15.38
C ARG A 22 -12.15 10.77 14.38
N GLY A 23 -12.66 11.39 13.31
CA GLY A 23 -11.84 12.14 12.36
C GLY A 23 -11.13 13.31 13.03
N PHE A 24 -11.87 14.11 13.81
CA PHE A 24 -11.34 15.27 14.53
C PHE A 24 -10.24 14.86 15.49
N SER A 25 -10.47 13.79 16.27
CA SER A 25 -9.45 13.23 17.16
C SER A 25 -8.20 12.74 16.40
N HIS A 26 -8.36 12.06 15.25
CA HIS A 26 -7.22 11.69 14.38
C HIS A 26 -6.43 12.94 13.99
N GLY A 27 -7.10 13.94 13.40
CA GLY A 27 -6.47 15.17 12.96
C GLY A 27 -5.68 15.89 14.06
N GLN A 28 -6.25 15.97 15.26
CA GLN A 28 -5.61 16.58 16.43
C GLN A 28 -4.36 15.82 16.89
N GLN A 29 -4.42 14.49 16.95
CA GLN A 29 -3.34 13.66 17.48
C GLN A 29 -2.09 13.65 16.59
N VAL A 30 -2.24 13.87 15.28
CA VAL A 30 -1.14 13.75 14.30
C VAL A 30 -1.04 14.91 13.32
N LYS A 31 -1.50 16.10 13.73
CA LYS A 31 -1.48 17.35 12.96
C LYS A 31 -0.17 17.61 12.23
N ASP A 32 0.96 17.54 12.93
CA ASP A 32 2.26 17.85 12.33
C ASP A 32 2.67 16.83 11.25
N LYS A 33 2.33 15.55 11.44
CA LYS A 33 2.56 14.49 10.45
C LYS A 33 1.69 14.72 9.19
N ILE A 34 0.42 15.11 9.39
CA ILE A 34 -0.51 15.47 8.31
C ILE A 34 0.05 16.64 7.49
N LEU A 35 0.49 17.71 8.15
CA LEU A 35 1.07 18.89 7.47
C LEU A 35 2.33 18.54 6.67
N ARG A 36 3.20 17.68 7.19
CA ARG A 36 4.37 17.18 6.45
C ARG A 36 3.97 16.39 5.21
N ASN A 37 2.98 15.50 5.33
CA ASN A 37 2.47 14.72 4.20
C ASN A 37 1.85 15.63 3.12
N ILE A 38 0.99 16.58 3.51
CA ILE A 38 0.39 17.56 2.58
C ILE A 38 1.47 18.35 1.86
N THR A 39 2.43 18.90 2.62
CA THR A 39 3.55 19.67 2.07
C THR A 39 4.33 18.84 1.06
N HIS A 40 4.60 17.57 1.35
CA HIS A 40 5.29 16.68 0.42
C HIS A 40 4.47 16.44 -0.85
N TYR A 41 3.22 16.03 -0.75
CA TYR A 41 2.40 15.64 -1.92
C TYR A 41 2.00 16.81 -2.81
N LYS A 42 1.96 18.05 -2.29
CA LYS A 42 1.75 19.27 -3.08
C LYS A 42 3.00 19.78 -3.79
N ARG A 43 4.20 19.25 -3.51
CA ARG A 43 5.42 19.68 -4.22
C ARG A 43 5.31 19.38 -5.72
N PRO A 44 5.75 20.29 -6.61
CA PRO A 44 5.75 20.05 -8.04
C PRO A 44 6.47 18.74 -8.42
N GLY A 45 5.83 17.96 -9.29
CA GLY A 45 6.31 16.64 -9.73
C GLY A 45 5.76 15.48 -8.88
N ASN A 46 5.53 15.67 -7.58
CA ASN A 46 5.06 14.57 -6.73
C ASN A 46 3.66 14.07 -7.04
N LEU A 47 2.77 14.87 -7.59
CA LEU A 47 1.48 14.40 -8.09
C LEU A 47 1.17 15.15 -9.39
N ILE A 48 -0.02 14.94 -9.94
CA ILE A 48 -0.56 15.89 -10.91
C ILE A 48 -0.62 17.30 -10.29
N SER A 49 -0.60 18.34 -11.12
CA SER A 49 -0.60 19.73 -10.64
C SER A 49 -1.78 19.99 -9.69
N TRP A 50 -1.55 20.78 -8.64
CA TRP A 50 -2.57 21.06 -7.63
C TRP A 50 -3.89 21.57 -8.22
N PRO A 51 -3.92 22.48 -9.23
CA PRO A 51 -5.18 22.88 -9.87
C PRO A 51 -5.96 21.72 -10.49
N THR A 52 -5.28 20.78 -11.14
CA THR A 52 -5.93 19.60 -11.74
C THR A 52 -6.37 18.61 -10.66
N ALA A 53 -5.53 18.36 -9.66
CA ALA A 53 -5.88 17.52 -8.51
C ALA A 53 -7.11 18.06 -7.78
N LEU A 54 -7.15 19.38 -7.52
CA LEU A 54 -8.26 20.04 -6.85
C LEU A 54 -9.57 19.95 -7.66
N ARG A 55 -9.49 20.06 -9.00
CA ARG A 55 -10.64 19.83 -9.87
C ARG A 55 -11.16 18.40 -9.76
N ILE A 56 -10.29 17.40 -9.85
CA ILE A 56 -10.67 15.98 -9.68
C ILE A 56 -11.29 15.75 -8.29
N ILE A 57 -10.68 16.31 -7.24
CA ILE A 57 -11.17 16.19 -5.87
C ILE A 57 -12.59 16.74 -5.76
N ARG A 58 -12.84 17.94 -6.27
CA ARG A 58 -14.13 18.62 -6.14
C ARG A 58 -15.22 18.05 -7.05
N GLU A 59 -14.87 17.70 -8.28
CA GLU A 59 -15.85 17.32 -9.29
C GLU A 59 -16.07 15.81 -9.40
N CYS A 60 -15.14 14.98 -8.90
CA CYS A 60 -15.24 13.52 -8.96
C CYS A 60 -15.24 12.88 -7.56
N TYR A 61 -14.23 13.19 -6.73
CA TYR A 61 -14.01 12.47 -5.47
C TYR A 61 -15.00 12.85 -4.37
N ILE A 62 -15.30 14.14 -4.19
CA ILE A 62 -16.33 14.56 -3.23
C ILE A 62 -17.69 13.96 -3.60
N PRO A 63 -18.22 14.11 -4.84
CA PRO A 63 -19.47 13.46 -5.24
C PRO A 63 -19.44 11.94 -5.11
N GLY A 64 -18.29 11.31 -5.42
CA GLY A 64 -18.08 9.88 -5.22
C GLY A 64 -18.17 9.48 -3.76
N LEU A 65 -17.51 10.21 -2.86
CA LEU A 65 -17.59 9.97 -1.42
C LEU A 65 -19.00 10.20 -0.88
N GLU A 66 -19.70 11.26 -1.30
CA GLU A 66 -21.09 11.52 -0.91
C GLU A 66 -22.02 10.36 -1.30
N LYS A 67 -21.84 9.82 -2.52
CA LYS A 67 -22.68 8.76 -3.06
C LYS A 67 -22.37 7.38 -2.49
N TYR A 68 -21.09 7.04 -2.32
CA TYR A 68 -20.65 5.68 -2.01
C TYR A 68 -20.17 5.49 -0.57
N TRP A 69 -19.73 6.57 0.12
CA TRP A 69 -19.14 6.48 1.46
C TRP A 69 -19.25 7.78 2.26
N LEU A 70 -20.50 8.22 2.50
CA LEU A 70 -20.79 9.49 3.16
C LEU A 70 -20.20 9.60 4.59
N SER A 71 -20.14 8.49 5.33
CA SER A 71 -19.49 8.45 6.64
C SER A 71 -17.99 8.74 6.53
N GLY A 72 -17.31 8.17 5.54
CA GLY A 72 -15.91 8.47 5.26
C GLY A 72 -15.65 9.94 4.93
N LEU A 73 -16.55 10.59 4.19
CA LEU A 73 -16.45 12.04 3.92
C LEU A 73 -16.54 12.87 5.21
N LYS A 74 -17.46 12.51 6.11
CA LYS A 74 -17.60 13.17 7.42
C LYS A 74 -16.37 12.95 8.30
N GLU A 75 -15.78 11.75 8.26
CA GLU A 75 -14.53 11.43 8.95
C GLU A 75 -13.37 12.24 8.39
N MET A 76 -13.22 12.33 7.06
CA MET A 76 -12.20 13.18 6.42
C MET A 76 -12.37 14.66 6.78
N ARG A 77 -13.62 15.14 6.89
CA ARG A 77 -13.90 16.51 7.38
C ARG A 77 -13.43 16.70 8.81
N GLY A 78 -13.71 15.74 9.69
CA GLY A 78 -13.18 15.76 11.05
C GLY A 78 -11.65 15.83 11.06
N VAL A 79 -10.97 14.97 10.30
CA VAL A 79 -9.49 14.98 10.20
C VAL A 79 -8.97 16.35 9.77
N ALA A 80 -9.62 16.97 8.78
CA ALA A 80 -9.23 18.28 8.27
C ALA A 80 -9.36 19.36 9.36
N ASP A 81 -10.50 19.42 10.03
CA ASP A 81 -10.77 20.40 11.09
C ASP A 81 -9.85 20.18 12.30
N GLY A 82 -9.60 18.92 12.68
CA GLY A 82 -8.71 18.56 13.79
C GLY A 82 -7.24 18.91 13.53
N ALA A 83 -6.79 18.78 12.27
CA ALA A 83 -5.44 19.19 11.85
C ALA A 83 -5.35 20.70 11.52
N GLY A 84 -6.48 21.38 11.32
CA GLY A 84 -6.53 22.79 10.89
C GLY A 84 -6.09 22.97 9.44
N VAL A 85 -6.56 22.11 8.53
CA VAL A 85 -6.29 22.14 7.08
C VAL A 85 -7.59 22.02 6.29
N ASP A 86 -7.53 22.23 4.97
CA ASP A 86 -8.70 22.10 4.09
C ASP A 86 -9.11 20.63 3.91
N LEU A 87 -10.41 20.36 3.70
CA LEU A 87 -10.90 19.00 3.42
C LEU A 87 -10.23 18.42 2.18
N GLU A 88 -10.05 19.24 1.14
CA GLU A 88 -9.41 18.82 -0.10
C GLU A 88 -7.98 18.35 0.11
N ASP A 89 -7.29 18.82 1.15
CA ASP A 89 -5.95 18.33 1.50
C ASP A 89 -6.00 16.93 2.10
N ILE A 90 -7.01 16.63 2.92
CA ILE A 90 -7.22 15.28 3.44
C ILE A 90 -7.69 14.33 2.33
N ILE A 91 -8.56 14.79 1.43
CA ILE A 91 -8.95 13.99 0.26
C ILE A 91 -7.75 13.75 -0.65
N LEU A 92 -6.86 14.74 -0.84
CA LEU A 92 -5.58 14.55 -1.55
C LEU A 92 -4.76 13.42 -0.92
N LEU A 93 -4.58 13.41 0.40
CA LEU A 93 -3.84 12.34 1.08
C LEU A 93 -4.50 10.98 0.87
N ASN A 94 -5.83 10.90 0.91
CA ASN A 94 -6.58 9.66 0.70
C ASN A 94 -6.62 9.24 -0.79
N ALA A 95 -6.40 10.16 -1.71
CA ALA A 95 -6.40 9.93 -3.16
C ALA A 95 -5.00 9.97 -3.78
N ARG A 96 -3.93 10.05 -2.98
CA ARG A 96 -2.56 10.17 -3.50
C ARG A 96 -2.18 9.04 -4.45
N TYR A 97 -2.73 7.85 -4.23
CA TYR A 97 -2.50 6.68 -5.07
C TYR A 97 -3.10 6.92 -6.45
N ASP A 98 -4.37 7.30 -6.48
CA ASP A 98 -5.12 7.61 -7.68
C ASP A 98 -4.43 8.75 -8.47
N LEU A 99 -4.12 9.84 -7.78
CA LEU A 99 -3.54 11.05 -8.37
C LEU A 99 -2.08 10.89 -8.82
N SER A 100 -1.39 9.82 -8.42
CA SER A 100 -0.04 9.52 -8.88
C SER A 100 0.00 8.62 -10.11
N HIS A 101 -1.04 7.81 -10.34
CA HIS A 101 -1.13 6.86 -11.47
C HIS A 101 -1.83 7.46 -12.70
N ILE A 102 -2.22 8.74 -12.63
CA ILE A 102 -2.77 9.48 -13.76
C ILE A 102 -1.70 10.32 -14.45
N SER A 103 -1.49 10.09 -15.74
CA SER A 103 -0.61 10.89 -16.58
C SER A 103 -1.38 12.06 -17.19
N ASN A 104 -0.81 13.27 -17.18
CA ASN A 104 -1.35 14.40 -17.93
C ASN A 104 -0.83 14.33 -19.38
N PRO A 105 -1.69 14.16 -20.40
CA PRO A 105 -1.26 14.20 -21.80
C PRO A 105 -0.55 15.52 -22.16
N SER A 106 -0.86 16.63 -21.49
CA SER A 106 -0.22 17.93 -21.77
C SER A 106 1.21 18.08 -21.21
N THR A 107 1.79 17.03 -20.63
CA THR A 107 3.21 17.00 -20.22
C THR A 107 4.13 16.34 -21.25
N THR A 108 3.63 16.01 -22.44
CA THR A 108 4.46 16.02 -23.65
C THR A 108 4.76 17.47 -23.97
N CYS A 109 5.86 18.00 -23.45
CA CYS A 109 6.38 19.30 -23.86
C CYS A 109 6.86 19.19 -25.31
N ASP A 110 5.92 19.28 -26.24
CA ASP A 110 6.21 19.88 -27.54
C ASP A 110 6.37 21.37 -27.28
N ASP A 111 7.62 21.83 -27.30
CA ASP A 111 7.97 23.23 -27.34
C ASP A 111 7.32 23.87 -28.58
N PRO A 112 6.37 24.83 -28.44
CA PRO A 112 5.66 25.41 -29.58
C PRO A 112 6.55 26.29 -30.48
N THR A 113 7.82 26.48 -30.14
CA THR A 113 8.72 27.38 -30.90
C THR A 113 9.51 26.72 -32.03
N ARG A 114 9.31 25.42 -32.30
CA ARG A 114 9.93 24.72 -33.45
C ARG A 114 9.06 24.57 -34.70
N SER A 115 7.84 25.11 -34.71
CA SER A 115 6.96 25.08 -35.88
C SER A 115 7.26 26.20 -36.88
N LEU A 116 8.48 26.29 -37.41
CA LEU A 116 8.74 27.11 -38.62
C LEU A 116 10.07 26.86 -39.33
N HIS A 117 10.60 25.63 -39.36
CA HIS A 117 11.57 25.24 -40.39
C HIS A 117 11.67 23.71 -40.49
N GLN A 118 10.93 23.12 -41.44
CA GLN A 118 11.29 21.95 -42.26
C GLN A 118 10.02 21.35 -42.89
N LEU A 119 9.52 22.04 -43.91
CA LEU A 119 8.87 21.37 -45.04
C LEU A 119 10.01 20.84 -45.92
N THR A 120 10.42 19.58 -45.72
CA THR A 120 10.98 18.67 -46.74
C THR A 120 11.58 17.43 -46.08
N SER A 121 11.40 16.30 -46.77
CA SER A 121 12.08 14.99 -46.69
C SER A 121 11.72 14.03 -45.54
N GLU A 122 11.09 12.94 -45.98
CA GLU A 122 11.21 11.54 -45.55
C GLU A 122 10.64 11.15 -44.19
N ALA A 123 9.62 10.28 -44.27
CA ALA A 123 8.98 9.61 -43.16
C ALA A 123 9.95 8.62 -42.51
N GLU A 124 10.51 8.99 -41.36
CA GLU A 124 11.03 8.04 -40.40
C GLU A 124 9.96 7.77 -39.34
N ASP A 125 9.50 6.51 -39.28
CA ASP A 125 8.74 5.94 -38.18
C ASP A 125 9.53 6.13 -36.88
N LYS A 126 9.22 7.19 -36.12
CA LYS A 126 9.67 7.27 -34.72
C LYS A 126 8.77 6.36 -33.89
N PRO A 127 9.32 5.36 -33.18
CA PRO A 127 8.52 4.50 -32.33
C PRO A 127 7.83 5.34 -31.25
N TYR A 128 6.51 5.23 -31.18
CA TYR A 128 5.70 5.75 -30.10
C TYR A 128 6.13 5.05 -28.80
N TYR A 129 6.86 5.75 -27.94
CA TYR A 129 7.17 5.27 -26.60
C TYR A 129 5.96 5.57 -25.71
N PRO A 130 5.24 4.55 -25.21
CA PRO A 130 4.21 4.80 -24.21
C PRO A 130 4.85 5.52 -23.02
N SER A 131 4.19 6.56 -22.52
CA SER A 131 4.60 7.27 -21.32
C SER A 131 4.65 6.26 -20.16
N TYR A 132 5.86 5.84 -19.77
CA TYR A 132 6.05 4.96 -18.62
C TYR A 132 5.38 5.57 -17.39
N PRO A 133 4.65 4.77 -16.58
CA PRO A 133 4.10 5.25 -15.33
C PRO A 133 5.22 5.86 -14.50
N ARG A 134 4.91 7.00 -13.89
CA ARG A 134 5.81 7.61 -12.93
C ARG A 134 6.02 6.59 -11.80
N ALA A 135 7.29 6.35 -11.41
CA ALA A 135 7.74 5.35 -10.42
C ALA A 135 6.65 4.89 -9.43
N SER A 136 6.45 3.59 -9.25
CA SER A 136 5.36 3.07 -8.41
C SER A 136 5.87 2.58 -7.05
N SER A 137 4.99 2.47 -6.06
CA SER A 137 5.31 1.76 -4.82
C SER A 137 5.30 0.25 -5.02
N GLU A 138 6.43 -0.39 -4.74
CA GLU A 138 6.56 -1.84 -4.63
C GLU A 138 5.95 -2.30 -3.29
N CYS A 139 5.21 -3.41 -3.24
CA CYS A 139 4.64 -4.01 -2.03
C CYS A 139 4.59 -5.53 -2.26
N THR A 140 4.67 -6.34 -1.21
CA THR A 140 4.41 -7.78 -1.31
C THR A 140 3.44 -8.19 -0.23
N SER A 141 2.43 -8.97 -0.58
CA SER A 141 1.33 -9.32 0.30
C SER A 141 0.99 -10.80 0.25
N ALA A 142 0.42 -11.30 1.34
CA ALA A 142 0.05 -12.69 1.51
C ALA A 142 -1.32 -12.85 2.17
N ILE A 143 -2.05 -13.86 1.68
CA ILE A 143 -3.17 -14.51 2.36
C ILE A 143 -2.68 -15.91 2.74
N ILE A 144 -2.82 -16.28 4.00
CA ILE A 144 -2.38 -17.58 4.52
C ILE A 144 -3.56 -18.21 5.25
N LEU A 145 -4.01 -19.35 4.74
CA LEU A 145 -5.16 -20.08 5.25
C LEU A 145 -4.73 -21.06 6.35
N SER A 146 -5.70 -21.49 7.15
CA SER A 146 -5.48 -22.32 8.34
C SER A 146 -4.70 -23.60 8.05
N GLU A 147 -4.91 -24.22 6.89
CA GLU A 147 -4.23 -25.43 6.43
C GLU A 147 -2.73 -25.24 6.24
N ALA A 148 -2.26 -24.00 6.03
CA ALA A 148 -0.84 -23.70 5.94
C ALA A 148 -0.15 -23.75 7.31
N THR A 149 -0.91 -23.58 8.39
CA THR A 149 -0.37 -23.12 9.67
C THR A 149 -0.44 -24.19 10.75
N GLY A 150 0.59 -24.25 11.60
CA GLY A 150 0.66 -25.24 12.69
C GLY A 150 -0.37 -25.06 13.80
N ASN A 151 -1.04 -23.90 13.84
CA ASN A 151 -2.03 -23.51 14.83
C ASN A 151 -3.45 -23.37 14.25
N GLY A 152 -3.64 -23.62 12.95
CA GLY A 152 -4.94 -23.48 12.28
C GLY A 152 -5.45 -22.04 12.23
N GLU A 153 -4.57 -21.04 12.24
CA GLU A 153 -4.93 -19.62 12.22
C GLU A 153 -4.85 -19.03 10.82
N VAL A 154 -5.67 -18.01 10.56
CA VAL A 154 -5.73 -17.31 9.27
C VAL A 154 -5.00 -15.98 9.38
N TYR A 155 -4.14 -15.69 8.40
CA TYR A 155 -3.34 -14.47 8.36
C TYR A 155 -3.50 -13.69 7.05
N THR A 156 -3.46 -12.38 7.17
CA THR A 156 -3.20 -11.44 6.08
C THR A 156 -1.91 -10.69 6.41
N ALA A 157 -0.96 -10.61 5.48
CA ALA A 157 0.33 -9.98 5.75
C ALA A 157 0.83 -9.15 4.58
N GLN A 158 1.72 -8.18 4.86
CA GLN A 158 2.30 -7.32 3.83
C GLN A 158 3.61 -6.65 4.24
N ASN A 159 4.59 -6.65 3.33
CA ASN A 159 5.63 -5.62 3.27
C ASN A 159 5.10 -4.43 2.47
N TRP A 160 5.17 -3.25 3.08
CA TRP A 160 4.88 -1.98 2.45
C TRP A 160 6.17 -1.30 2.06
N ASP A 161 6.43 -1.23 0.75
CA ASP A 161 7.58 -0.52 0.24
C ASP A 161 7.12 0.84 -0.32
N MET A 162 7.84 1.89 0.07
CA MET A 162 7.46 3.27 -0.21
C MET A 162 8.69 4.17 -0.12
N SER A 163 8.56 5.45 -0.47
CA SER A 163 9.63 6.43 -0.24
C SER A 163 10.12 6.37 1.20
N ASP A 164 11.44 6.25 1.38
CA ASP A 164 12.06 6.14 2.71
C ASP A 164 11.84 7.39 3.58
N ARG A 165 11.40 8.49 2.96
CA ARG A 165 10.89 9.69 3.62
C ARG A 165 9.81 9.36 4.65
N LEU A 166 8.90 8.44 4.35
CA LEU A 166 7.83 8.11 5.30
C LEU A 166 8.37 7.55 6.61
N TYR A 167 9.47 6.81 6.56
CA TYR A 167 10.19 6.38 7.74
C TYR A 167 10.99 7.53 8.36
N LYS A 168 11.81 8.24 7.57
CA LYS A 168 12.73 9.30 8.04
C LYS A 168 12.03 10.54 8.61
N GLU A 169 10.88 10.92 8.06
CA GLU A 169 10.09 12.08 8.48
C GLU A 169 8.88 11.69 9.35
N ASP A 170 8.84 10.43 9.79
CA ASP A 170 7.83 9.90 10.71
C ASP A 170 6.39 10.14 10.19
N GLY A 171 6.13 9.74 8.94
CA GLY A 171 4.85 9.96 8.24
C GLY A 171 3.79 8.89 8.45
N ILE A 172 4.11 7.81 9.18
CA ILE A 172 3.28 6.61 9.35
C ILE A 172 2.70 6.55 10.77
N ILE A 173 1.50 5.97 10.89
CA ILE A 173 0.79 5.76 12.15
C ILE A 173 0.16 4.36 12.18
N TYR A 174 -0.05 3.86 13.40
CA TYR A 174 -1.06 2.84 13.66
C TYR A 174 -2.36 3.55 14.05
N LEU A 175 -3.47 3.21 13.40
CA LEU A 175 -4.77 3.82 13.65
C LEU A 175 -5.74 2.75 14.16
N GLU A 176 -6.11 2.85 15.42
CA GLU A 176 -7.15 2.05 16.06
C GLU A 176 -8.46 2.87 16.10
N VAL A 177 -9.52 2.30 15.53
CA VAL A 177 -10.81 2.98 15.35
C VAL A 177 -11.89 2.22 16.10
N HIS A 178 -12.60 2.92 16.98
CA HIS A 178 -13.78 2.43 17.69
C HIS A 178 -15.01 3.24 17.26
N PRO A 179 -15.77 2.78 16.26
CA PRO A 179 -16.99 3.45 15.82
C PRO A 179 -18.00 3.60 16.97
N HIS A 180 -18.86 4.61 16.89
CA HIS A 180 -19.94 4.75 17.86
C HIS A 180 -20.88 3.53 17.76
N PRO A 181 -21.42 2.99 18.88
CA PRO A 181 -22.29 1.81 18.84
C PRO A 181 -23.50 1.95 17.90
N SER A 182 -24.00 3.17 17.68
CA SER A 182 -25.12 3.43 16.76
C SER A 182 -24.81 3.17 15.28
N GLU A 183 -23.53 3.09 14.89
CA GLU A 183 -23.13 2.79 13.51
C GLU A 183 -23.18 1.28 13.21
N ASN A 184 -23.19 0.43 14.25
CA ASN A 184 -23.14 -1.03 14.12
C ASN A 184 -21.98 -1.48 13.20
N LEU A 185 -20.80 -0.88 13.40
CA LEU A 185 -19.58 -1.17 12.66
C LEU A 185 -18.55 -1.84 13.58
N PRO A 186 -17.75 -2.77 13.05
CA PRO A 186 -16.65 -3.35 13.81
C PRO A 186 -15.59 -2.30 14.12
N SER A 187 -14.84 -2.53 15.20
CA SER A 187 -13.62 -1.74 15.43
C SER A 187 -12.54 -2.15 14.44
N LEU A 188 -11.61 -1.25 14.13
CA LEU A 188 -10.58 -1.46 13.12
C LEU A 188 -9.19 -1.20 13.66
N PHE A 189 -8.20 -1.91 13.13
CA PHE A 189 -6.79 -1.56 13.27
C PHE A 189 -6.16 -1.43 11.88
N LEU A 190 -5.47 -0.31 11.65
CA LEU A 190 -4.96 0.07 10.34
C LEU A 190 -3.50 0.51 10.45
N VAL A 191 -2.71 0.23 9.41
CA VAL A 191 -1.38 0.83 9.23
C VAL A 191 -1.43 1.74 8.02
N THR A 192 -1.23 3.03 8.24
CA THR A 192 -1.51 4.07 7.24
C THR A 192 -0.60 5.29 7.40
N GLU A 193 -0.59 6.18 6.40
CA GLU A 193 0.04 7.49 6.56
C GLU A 193 -0.87 8.41 7.39
N ALA A 194 -0.27 9.29 8.18
CA ALA A 194 -1.05 10.28 8.93
C ALA A 194 -1.96 11.09 7.99
N GLY A 195 -3.25 11.13 8.32
CA GLY A 195 -4.31 11.79 7.53
C GLY A 195 -5.08 10.86 6.58
N GLN A 196 -4.60 9.64 6.34
CA GLN A 196 -5.33 8.64 5.57
C GLN A 196 -6.28 7.83 6.45
N LEU A 197 -7.45 7.47 5.91
CA LEU A 197 -8.43 6.66 6.62
C LEU A 197 -8.23 5.16 6.44
N CYS A 198 -7.46 4.71 5.44
CA CYS A 198 -7.16 3.29 5.24
C CYS A 198 -6.02 3.05 4.25
N ARG A 199 -5.17 2.05 4.55
CA ARG A 199 -4.23 1.47 3.59
C ARG A 199 -4.23 -0.06 3.68
N SER A 200 -3.74 -0.64 4.77
CA SER A 200 -3.95 -2.04 5.13
C SER A 200 -4.48 -2.13 6.55
N GLY A 201 -5.12 -3.25 6.89
CA GLY A 201 -5.71 -3.40 8.20
C GLY A 201 -6.58 -4.63 8.39
N MET A 202 -7.20 -4.68 9.55
CA MET A 202 -8.22 -5.68 9.89
C MET A 202 -9.33 -5.08 10.75
N ASN A 203 -10.45 -5.78 10.87
CA ASN A 203 -11.55 -5.41 11.77
C ASN A 203 -11.83 -6.48 12.84
N SER A 204 -12.62 -6.12 13.85
CA SER A 204 -13.00 -7.00 14.96
C SER A 204 -13.88 -8.18 14.52
N ASP A 205 -14.58 -8.08 13.39
CA ASP A 205 -15.39 -9.16 12.83
C ASP A 205 -14.56 -10.21 12.09
N GLY A 206 -13.27 -9.94 11.86
CA GLY A 206 -12.32 -10.90 11.28
C GLY A 206 -12.07 -10.72 9.79
N LEU A 207 -12.40 -9.57 9.22
CA LEU A 207 -11.99 -9.19 7.88
C LEU A 207 -10.58 -8.60 7.90
N GLY A 208 -9.75 -8.99 6.93
CA GLY A 208 -8.40 -8.49 6.72
C GLY A 208 -8.21 -7.98 5.29
N LEU A 209 -7.39 -6.94 5.13
CA LEU A 209 -7.09 -6.35 3.84
C LEU A 209 -5.64 -5.88 3.74
N CYS A 210 -4.98 -6.29 2.66
CA CYS A 210 -3.75 -5.68 2.16
C CYS A 210 -3.94 -5.23 0.70
N ALA A 211 -3.12 -4.31 0.22
CA ALA A 211 -3.25 -3.77 -1.13
C ALA A 211 -1.89 -3.46 -1.75
N ASN A 212 -1.69 -3.86 -3.01
CA ASN A 212 -0.47 -3.55 -3.77
C ASN A 212 -0.83 -2.68 -4.99
N SER A 213 0.14 -1.92 -5.48
CA SER A 213 -0.04 -1.11 -6.68
C SER A 213 -0.09 -1.99 -7.91
N LEU A 214 -1.01 -1.68 -8.82
CA LEU A 214 -1.06 -2.18 -10.19
C LEU A 214 -1.28 -0.99 -11.11
N CYS A 215 -0.79 -1.07 -12.34
CA CYS A 215 -1.08 -0.06 -13.35
C CYS A 215 -1.42 -0.74 -14.67
N SER A 216 -2.50 -0.28 -15.29
CA SER A 216 -2.95 -0.79 -16.58
C SER A 216 -2.96 0.32 -17.64
N SER A 217 -2.95 -0.07 -18.92
CA SER A 217 -3.07 0.87 -20.05
C SER A 217 -4.39 1.65 -20.09
N ILE A 218 -5.37 1.28 -19.27
CA ILE A 218 -6.68 1.94 -19.18
C ILE A 218 -6.84 2.77 -17.88
N ASP A 219 -5.79 2.90 -17.08
CA ASP A 219 -5.73 3.85 -15.97
C ASP A 219 -5.67 5.28 -16.53
N ALA A 220 -6.59 6.15 -16.12
CA ALA A 220 -6.73 7.46 -16.74
C ALA A 220 -7.32 8.51 -15.81
N ILE A 221 -7.15 9.79 -16.17
CA ILE A 221 -7.90 10.89 -15.56
C ILE A 221 -9.40 10.60 -15.75
N PRO A 222 -10.27 10.81 -14.74
CA PRO A 222 -11.70 10.51 -14.82
C PRO A 222 -12.48 11.25 -15.93
N PHE A 223 -11.84 12.19 -16.62
CA PHE A 223 -12.45 13.05 -17.63
C PHE A 223 -11.43 13.51 -18.68
N SER A 224 -11.91 13.99 -19.83
CA SER A 224 -11.07 14.64 -20.84
C SER A 224 -10.68 16.05 -20.39
N LEU A 225 -9.39 16.36 -20.35
CA LEU A 225 -8.88 17.68 -19.98
C LEU A 225 -9.36 18.80 -20.92
N ASP A 226 -9.76 18.47 -22.15
CA ASP A 226 -10.29 19.42 -23.15
C ASP A 226 -11.74 19.85 -22.86
N THR A 227 -12.42 19.16 -21.95
CA THR A 227 -13.72 19.62 -21.46
C THR A 227 -13.50 20.84 -20.56
N GLY A 228 -13.91 22.00 -21.07
CA GLY A 228 -13.95 23.23 -20.29
C GLY A 228 -14.67 23.01 -18.95
N VAL A 229 -14.31 23.78 -17.93
CA VAL A 229 -14.92 23.71 -16.58
C VAL A 229 -16.45 23.73 -16.71
N GLY A 230 -17.11 22.71 -16.17
CA GLY A 230 -18.58 22.56 -16.21
C GLY A 230 -19.20 22.06 -17.52
N LYS A 231 -18.40 21.67 -18.52
CA LYS A 231 -18.91 21.06 -19.77
C LYS A 231 -18.77 19.54 -19.76
N GLY A 232 -19.77 18.85 -19.23
CA GLY A 232 -19.86 17.38 -19.20
C GLY A 232 -20.16 16.85 -17.82
N GLU A 233 -20.89 15.75 -17.74
CA GLU A 233 -21.18 15.07 -16.48
C GLU A 233 -19.90 14.38 -15.98
N MET A 234 -19.35 14.85 -14.85
CA MET A 234 -18.19 14.22 -14.23
C MET A 234 -18.60 12.96 -13.49
N PRO A 235 -17.88 11.84 -13.64
CA PRO A 235 -18.25 10.62 -12.94
C PRO A 235 -17.98 10.79 -11.44
N ALA A 236 -18.97 10.46 -10.62
CA ALA A 236 -18.81 10.35 -9.18
C ALA A 236 -17.98 9.10 -8.85
N ILE A 237 -16.69 9.27 -8.59
CA ILE A 237 -15.74 8.18 -8.31
C ILE A 237 -15.06 8.45 -6.98
N PRO A 238 -15.19 7.60 -5.95
CA PRO A 238 -14.44 7.80 -4.71
C PRO A 238 -12.96 7.40 -4.91
N PRO A 239 -12.03 7.94 -4.11
CA PRO A 239 -10.62 7.49 -4.13
C PRO A 239 -10.47 6.00 -3.84
N SER A 240 -9.44 5.36 -4.38
CA SER A 240 -9.15 3.94 -4.18
C SER A 240 -9.05 3.50 -2.71
N SER A 241 -8.59 4.39 -1.81
CA SER A 241 -8.56 4.15 -0.37
C SER A 241 -9.94 3.92 0.24
N ALA A 242 -10.99 4.53 -0.33
CA ALA A 242 -12.38 4.32 0.09
C ALA A 242 -12.82 2.87 -0.11
N LEU A 243 -12.42 2.22 -1.21
CA LEU A 243 -12.76 0.81 -1.46
C LEU A 243 -12.22 -0.10 -0.35
N ARG A 244 -11.02 0.23 0.16
CA ARG A 244 -10.37 -0.54 1.24
C ARG A 244 -11.13 -0.41 2.55
N ARG A 245 -11.49 0.82 2.93
CA ARG A 245 -12.24 1.08 4.16
C ARG A 245 -13.68 0.57 4.07
N LEU A 246 -14.35 0.70 2.92
CA LEU A 246 -15.67 0.12 2.65
C LEU A 246 -15.69 -1.39 2.83
N PHE A 247 -14.61 -2.11 2.46
CA PHE A 247 -14.49 -3.54 2.71
C PHE A 247 -14.37 -3.82 4.22
N LEU A 248 -13.48 -3.14 4.93
CA LEU A 248 -13.26 -3.36 6.37
C LEU A 248 -14.44 -2.90 7.25
N GLU A 249 -15.28 -1.98 6.76
CA GLU A 249 -16.54 -1.57 7.42
C GLU A 249 -17.74 -2.41 6.95
N SER A 250 -17.52 -3.51 6.23
CA SER A 250 -18.62 -4.38 5.80
C SER A 250 -19.07 -5.33 6.91
N PRO A 251 -20.38 -5.58 7.04
CA PRO A 251 -20.93 -6.49 8.04
C PRO A 251 -20.64 -7.96 7.72
N SER A 252 -20.20 -8.26 6.50
CA SER A 252 -19.88 -9.62 6.06
C SER A 252 -18.83 -9.58 4.95
N TYR A 253 -18.10 -10.68 4.80
CA TYR A 253 -17.13 -10.84 3.71
C TYR A 253 -17.79 -10.70 2.33
N ALA A 254 -18.98 -11.28 2.15
CA ALA A 254 -19.73 -11.21 0.90
C ALA A 254 -20.16 -9.78 0.55
N ASP A 255 -20.61 -9.00 1.53
CA ASP A 255 -20.99 -7.60 1.29
C ASP A 255 -19.77 -6.73 1.01
N GLY A 256 -18.63 -6.99 1.67
CA GLY A 256 -17.35 -6.38 1.34
C GLY A 256 -16.96 -6.60 -0.12
N LEU A 257 -17.03 -7.85 -0.59
CA LEU A 257 -16.76 -8.18 -2.00
C LEU A 257 -17.72 -7.46 -2.96
N LYS A 258 -19.02 -7.38 -2.64
CA LYS A 258 -19.99 -6.62 -3.45
C LYS A 258 -19.65 -5.13 -3.50
N ARG A 259 -19.26 -4.53 -2.38
CA ARG A 259 -18.87 -3.11 -2.32
C ARG A 259 -17.65 -2.84 -3.19
N VAL A 260 -16.61 -3.67 -3.09
CA VAL A 260 -15.41 -3.56 -3.94
C VAL A 260 -15.78 -3.72 -5.42
N ALA A 261 -16.60 -4.72 -5.76
CA ALA A 261 -16.99 -4.96 -7.14
C ALA A 261 -17.78 -3.80 -7.77
N ARG A 262 -18.67 -3.17 -7.00
CA ARG A 262 -19.65 -2.19 -7.51
C ARG A 262 -19.22 -0.72 -7.39
N THR A 263 -18.25 -0.39 -6.54
CA THR A 263 -17.83 1.00 -6.30
C THR A 263 -16.91 1.48 -7.43
N PRO A 264 -17.27 2.49 -8.25
CA PRO A 264 -16.49 2.92 -9.41
C PRO A 264 -15.04 3.28 -9.07
N ARG A 265 -14.14 3.11 -10.05
CA ARG A 265 -12.70 3.36 -9.93
C ARG A 265 -12.14 3.79 -11.29
N HIS A 266 -11.00 4.49 -11.28
CA HIS A 266 -10.33 4.96 -12.51
C HIS A 266 -8.83 4.63 -12.56
N VAL A 267 -8.31 3.94 -11.54
CA VAL A 267 -6.95 3.40 -11.49
C VAL A 267 -6.97 1.92 -11.11
N SER A 268 -5.94 1.20 -11.54
CA SER A 268 -5.77 -0.20 -11.18
C SER A 268 -5.24 -0.37 -9.76
N CYS A 269 -5.51 -1.51 -9.13
CA CYS A 269 -4.87 -1.91 -7.87
C CYS A 269 -5.05 -3.41 -7.62
N ASN A 270 -4.22 -3.98 -6.76
CA ASN A 270 -4.44 -5.30 -6.20
C ASN A 270 -5.03 -5.19 -4.79
N LEU A 271 -6.06 -5.97 -4.48
CA LEU A 271 -6.60 -6.12 -3.12
C LEU A 271 -6.54 -7.59 -2.68
N MET A 272 -5.86 -7.85 -1.57
CA MET A 272 -5.84 -9.13 -0.86
C MET A 272 -6.89 -9.08 0.23
N LEU A 273 -8.03 -9.73 0.01
CA LEU A 273 -9.20 -9.71 0.89
C LEU A 273 -9.32 -11.04 1.61
N THR A 274 -9.46 -11.03 2.94
CA THR A 274 -9.44 -12.26 3.75
C THR A 274 -10.49 -12.19 4.86
N THR A 275 -11.00 -13.35 5.27
CA THR A 275 -11.85 -13.50 6.46
C THR A 275 -11.26 -14.58 7.38
N ALA A 276 -11.48 -14.42 8.69
CA ALA A 276 -11.18 -15.42 9.72
C ALA A 276 -11.89 -16.78 9.48
N ASP A 277 -12.94 -16.81 8.65
CA ASP A 277 -13.66 -18.03 8.23
C ASP A 277 -12.89 -18.88 7.21
N ASN A 278 -11.55 -18.77 7.18
CA ASN A 278 -10.66 -19.53 6.32
C ASN A 278 -10.92 -19.36 4.81
N MET A 279 -11.18 -18.12 4.38
CA MET A 279 -11.34 -17.78 2.97
C MET A 279 -10.53 -16.54 2.61
N GLY A 280 -10.04 -16.49 1.38
CA GLY A 280 -9.38 -15.31 0.85
C GLY A 280 -9.45 -15.18 -0.66
N ILE A 281 -9.54 -13.94 -1.14
CA ILE A 281 -9.60 -13.62 -2.56
C ILE A 281 -8.63 -12.48 -2.83
N CYS A 282 -7.76 -12.70 -3.80
CA CYS A 282 -6.96 -11.67 -4.43
C CYS A 282 -7.73 -11.13 -5.65
N LEU A 283 -7.94 -9.82 -5.68
CA LEU A 283 -8.56 -9.11 -6.79
C LEU A 283 -7.52 -8.23 -7.48
N GLU A 284 -7.24 -8.52 -8.75
CA GLU A 284 -6.50 -7.64 -9.65
C GLU A 284 -7.52 -6.73 -10.36
N ILE A 285 -7.61 -5.49 -9.89
CA ILE A 285 -8.64 -4.54 -10.29
C ILE A 285 -8.07 -3.60 -11.34
N THR A 286 -8.80 -3.43 -12.44
CA THR A 286 -8.64 -2.33 -13.40
C THR A 286 -9.87 -1.41 -13.32
N PRO A 287 -9.87 -0.25 -14.00
CA PRO A 287 -11.05 0.62 -14.09
C PRO A 287 -12.31 -0.07 -14.61
N ARG A 288 -12.18 -1.10 -15.46
CA ARG A 288 -13.30 -1.76 -16.15
C ARG A 288 -13.53 -3.22 -15.72
N ILE A 289 -12.46 -3.95 -15.47
CA ILE A 289 -12.46 -5.40 -15.28
C ILE A 289 -11.79 -5.74 -13.95
N ILE A 290 -12.36 -6.71 -13.23
CA ILE A 290 -11.76 -7.31 -12.04
C ILE A 290 -11.37 -8.74 -12.38
N PHE A 291 -10.08 -9.05 -12.29
CA PHE A 291 -9.56 -10.42 -12.39
C PHE A 291 -9.39 -10.98 -10.97
N ARG A 292 -9.63 -12.29 -10.82
CA ARG A 292 -9.80 -12.92 -9.50
C ARG A 292 -8.91 -14.14 -9.37
N ILE A 293 -8.16 -14.19 -8.26
CA ILE A 293 -7.48 -15.38 -7.77
C ILE A 293 -8.12 -15.73 -6.43
N SER A 294 -8.80 -16.88 -6.37
CA SER A 294 -9.47 -17.34 -5.15
C SER A 294 -8.66 -18.44 -4.47
N GLY A 295 -8.53 -18.34 -3.15
CA GLY A 295 -8.06 -19.41 -2.29
C GLY A 295 -9.18 -19.79 -1.33
N SER A 296 -9.41 -21.08 -1.17
CA SER A 296 -10.31 -21.62 -0.15
C SER A 296 -9.67 -22.81 0.51
N ALA A 297 -10.20 -23.18 1.67
CA ALA A 297 -9.97 -24.48 2.28
C ALA A 297 -10.01 -25.60 1.22
N GLY A 298 -8.99 -26.46 1.22
CA GLY A 298 -8.86 -27.56 0.26
C GLY A 298 -8.21 -27.24 -1.10
N SER A 299 -7.69 -26.03 -1.32
CA SER A 299 -6.78 -25.77 -2.44
C SER A 299 -5.43 -26.48 -2.23
N ASP A 300 -4.80 -26.96 -3.31
CA ASP A 300 -3.45 -27.56 -3.27
C ASP A 300 -2.39 -26.64 -2.65
N THR A 301 -2.62 -25.32 -2.73
CA THR A 301 -1.77 -24.29 -2.14
C THR A 301 -2.58 -23.49 -1.12
N PRO A 302 -2.31 -23.64 0.20
CA PRO A 302 -3.11 -22.99 1.26
C PRO A 302 -2.72 -21.52 1.49
N TYR A 303 -2.28 -20.82 0.45
CA TYR A 303 -1.88 -19.41 0.50
C TYR A 303 -2.00 -18.73 -0.87
N ILE A 304 -2.12 -17.40 -0.88
CA ILE A 304 -2.08 -16.56 -2.08
C ILE A 304 -1.05 -15.46 -1.86
N LEU A 305 -0.14 -15.28 -2.81
CA LEU A 305 0.96 -14.30 -2.73
C LEU A 305 0.89 -13.36 -3.94
N HIS A 306 1.17 -12.08 -3.71
CA HIS A 306 1.11 -11.07 -4.76
C HIS A 306 2.14 -9.96 -4.55
N SER A 307 2.65 -9.40 -5.64
CA SER A 307 3.51 -8.22 -5.71
C SER A 307 2.82 -7.11 -6.51
N ASN A 308 3.42 -6.53 -7.55
CA ASN A 308 2.92 -5.34 -8.25
C ASN A 308 2.73 -5.54 -9.76
N HIS A 309 2.45 -6.76 -10.22
CA HIS A 309 2.14 -7.05 -11.62
C HIS A 309 0.88 -7.90 -11.70
N PHE A 310 0.15 -7.80 -12.81
CA PHE A 310 -0.96 -8.69 -13.09
C PHE A 310 -0.42 -10.09 -13.38
N LYS A 311 -0.95 -11.11 -12.69
CA LYS A 311 -0.56 -12.51 -12.87
C LYS A 311 -1.73 -13.45 -13.11
N THR A 312 -2.97 -12.98 -13.05
CA THR A 312 -4.12 -13.84 -13.36
C THR A 312 -4.05 -14.32 -14.82
N GLN A 313 -4.24 -15.62 -15.05
CA GLN A 313 -4.18 -16.20 -16.40
C GLN A 313 -5.11 -15.50 -17.41
N SER A 314 -6.32 -15.11 -16.97
CA SER A 314 -7.26 -14.37 -17.81
C SER A 314 -6.77 -12.99 -18.23
N PHE A 315 -5.93 -12.33 -17.42
CA PHE A 315 -5.26 -11.08 -17.81
C PHE A 315 -4.13 -11.37 -18.80
N LEU A 316 -3.32 -12.40 -18.54
CA LEU A 316 -2.18 -12.76 -19.38
C LEU A 316 -2.58 -13.32 -20.76
N CYS A 317 -3.78 -13.87 -20.90
CA CYS A 317 -4.31 -14.41 -22.16
C CYS A 317 -5.05 -13.40 -23.04
N GLN A 318 -5.13 -12.13 -22.64
CA GLN A 318 -5.75 -11.08 -23.44
C GLN A 318 -4.74 -9.99 -23.81
N SER A 319 -5.05 -9.19 -24.83
CA SER A 319 -4.16 -8.14 -25.37
C SER A 319 -4.77 -6.73 -25.35
N GLU A 320 -6.01 -6.57 -24.88
CA GLU A 320 -6.72 -5.28 -24.85
C GLU A 320 -6.21 -4.35 -23.74
N ILE A 321 -5.82 -4.93 -22.61
CA ILE A 321 -5.32 -4.22 -21.42
C ILE A 321 -3.88 -4.66 -21.20
N GLN A 322 -2.96 -3.70 -21.15
CA GLN A 322 -1.55 -3.96 -20.89
C GLN A 322 -1.20 -3.63 -19.45
N ASP A 323 -0.36 -4.45 -18.82
CA ASP A 323 0.28 -4.11 -17.55
C ASP A 323 1.41 -3.11 -17.84
N THR A 324 1.26 -1.89 -17.34
CA THR A 324 2.23 -0.82 -17.55
C THR A 324 3.26 -0.74 -16.43
N LEU A 325 3.12 -1.57 -15.39
CA LEU A 325 4.02 -1.65 -14.24
C LEU A 325 4.85 -2.96 -14.21
N ALA A 326 4.52 -3.94 -15.04
CA ALA A 326 5.23 -5.22 -15.12
C ALA A 326 6.75 -5.06 -15.31
N GLY A 327 7.52 -5.81 -14.52
CA GLY A 327 8.99 -5.88 -14.62
C GLY A 327 9.69 -5.81 -13.26
N GLY A 328 11.01 -5.65 -13.31
CA GLY A 328 11.83 -5.33 -12.13
C GLY A 328 11.68 -6.31 -10.97
N SER A 329 11.66 -5.79 -9.74
CA SER A 329 11.54 -6.60 -8.52
C SER A 329 10.17 -7.21 -8.33
N SER A 330 9.12 -6.60 -8.88
CA SER A 330 7.76 -7.13 -8.85
C SER A 330 7.68 -8.59 -9.34
N TRP A 331 8.46 -8.98 -10.36
CA TRP A 331 8.42 -10.35 -10.90
C TRP A 331 8.91 -11.44 -9.96
N TYR A 332 9.75 -11.13 -8.97
CA TYR A 332 10.31 -12.17 -8.10
C TYR A 332 9.95 -12.04 -6.62
N ARG A 333 9.55 -10.87 -6.10
CA ARG A 333 9.34 -10.70 -4.64
C ARG A 333 8.27 -11.63 -4.06
N ALA A 334 7.17 -11.88 -4.78
CA ALA A 334 6.17 -12.87 -4.36
C ALA A 334 6.71 -14.30 -4.38
N ASP A 335 7.53 -14.66 -5.37
CA ASP A 335 8.19 -15.98 -5.45
C ASP A 335 9.24 -16.15 -4.35
N ARG A 336 9.95 -15.07 -3.99
CA ARG A 336 10.87 -15.04 -2.84
C ARG A 336 10.14 -15.30 -1.52
N LEU A 337 8.97 -14.68 -1.33
CA LEU A 337 8.12 -14.96 -0.18
C LEU A 337 7.68 -16.42 -0.17
N GLU A 338 7.31 -16.97 -1.34
CA GLU A 338 6.94 -18.37 -1.47
C GLU A 338 8.08 -19.31 -1.06
N VAL A 339 9.30 -19.07 -1.51
CA VAL A 339 10.49 -19.85 -1.10
C VAL A 339 10.62 -19.91 0.42
N GLY A 340 10.34 -18.81 1.12
CA GLY A 340 10.43 -18.72 2.58
C GLY A 340 9.34 -19.51 3.33
N ILE A 341 8.14 -19.66 2.75
CA ILE A 341 7.00 -20.25 3.48
C ILE A 341 6.58 -21.64 2.97
N ARG A 342 6.77 -21.95 1.67
CA ARG A 342 6.13 -23.08 0.96
C ARG A 342 6.32 -24.42 1.66
N ARG A 343 7.55 -24.76 2.02
CA ARG A 343 7.86 -26.08 2.60
C ARG A 343 7.05 -26.35 3.88
N LYS A 344 6.95 -25.37 4.76
CA LYS A 344 6.21 -25.49 6.03
C LYS A 344 4.71 -25.33 5.82
N ALA A 345 4.31 -24.44 4.91
CA ALA A 345 2.91 -24.23 4.55
C ALA A 345 2.26 -25.50 3.99
N LEU A 346 2.92 -26.20 3.06
CA LEU A 346 2.35 -27.40 2.43
C LEU A 346 2.17 -28.60 3.38
N ILE A 347 2.87 -28.61 4.52
CA ILE A 347 2.71 -29.66 5.53
C ILE A 347 1.90 -29.18 6.75
N GLY A 348 1.37 -27.95 6.73
CA GLY A 348 0.58 -27.38 7.82
C GLY A 348 1.38 -27.06 9.09
N PHE A 349 2.64 -26.65 8.96
CA PHE A 349 3.53 -26.31 10.09
C PHE A 349 4.06 -24.88 10.03
N LEU A 350 3.49 -24.01 9.17
CA LEU A 350 3.92 -22.62 9.11
C LEU A 350 3.59 -21.91 10.43
N THR A 351 4.57 -21.20 10.99
CA THR A 351 4.37 -20.37 12.17
C THR A 351 4.38 -18.90 11.80
N GLU A 352 3.81 -18.06 12.66
CA GLU A 352 3.89 -16.60 12.52
C GLU A 352 5.34 -16.10 12.46
N SER A 353 6.27 -16.74 13.19
CA SER A 353 7.70 -16.41 13.10
C SER A 353 8.30 -16.75 11.74
N ASP A 354 7.86 -17.84 11.11
CA ASP A 354 8.32 -18.21 9.76
C ASP A 354 7.84 -17.20 8.73
N ILE A 355 6.60 -16.73 8.85
CA ILE A 355 6.04 -15.67 7.99
C ILE A 355 6.88 -14.40 8.14
N MET A 356 7.11 -13.94 9.37
CA MET A 356 7.94 -12.75 9.64
C MET A 356 9.35 -12.89 9.07
N ASN A 357 9.98 -14.05 9.24
CA ASN A 357 11.33 -14.29 8.73
C ASN A 357 11.36 -14.32 7.20
N ALA A 358 10.33 -14.87 6.55
CA ALA A 358 10.24 -14.89 5.09
C ALA A 358 10.15 -13.47 4.51
N PHE A 359 9.41 -12.56 5.15
CA PHE A 359 9.34 -11.15 4.73
C PHE A 359 10.66 -10.37 4.86
N LYS A 360 11.65 -10.92 5.57
CA LYS A 360 13.01 -10.34 5.68
C LYS A 360 13.97 -10.84 4.58
N ASP A 361 13.48 -11.50 3.54
CA ASP A 361 14.35 -11.95 2.45
C ASP A 361 15.00 -10.76 1.71
N HIS A 362 16.33 -10.81 1.60
CA HIS A 362 17.17 -9.78 0.97
C HIS A 362 17.71 -10.22 -0.41
N ALA A 363 17.20 -11.31 -0.99
CA ALA A 363 17.64 -11.72 -2.33
C ALA A 363 17.14 -10.72 -3.37
N GLY A 364 18.04 -10.25 -4.24
CA GLY A 364 17.75 -9.16 -5.18
C GLY A 364 18.05 -7.76 -4.63
N TYR A 365 18.79 -7.64 -3.51
CA TYR A 365 19.20 -6.37 -2.92
C TYR A 365 19.76 -5.37 -3.97
N PRO A 366 19.37 -4.08 -3.93
CA PRO A 366 18.55 -3.43 -2.90
C PRO A 366 17.03 -3.61 -3.09
N HIS A 367 16.61 -4.07 -4.27
CA HIS A 367 15.19 -4.20 -4.63
C HIS A 367 14.61 -5.57 -4.25
N SER A 368 14.97 -6.06 -3.07
CA SER A 368 14.56 -7.37 -2.54
C SER A 368 13.13 -7.37 -1.99
N LEU A 369 12.65 -8.53 -1.52
CA LEU A 369 11.35 -8.63 -0.82
C LEU A 369 11.28 -7.69 0.38
N CYS A 370 12.34 -7.66 1.19
CA CYS A 370 12.61 -6.54 2.08
C CYS A 370 13.35 -5.47 1.27
N GLU A 371 12.68 -4.40 0.87
CA GLU A 371 13.21 -3.31 0.06
C GLU A 371 14.14 -2.40 0.90
N HIS A 372 15.25 -1.95 0.29
CA HIS A 372 16.26 -1.10 0.95
C HIS A 372 16.57 0.15 0.15
N SER A 373 16.80 1.24 0.90
CA SER A 373 17.25 2.51 0.34
C SER A 373 18.60 2.36 -0.38
N ALA A 374 18.60 2.32 -1.71
CA ALA A 374 19.82 2.32 -2.51
C ALA A 374 20.47 3.71 -2.54
N ARG A 375 21.80 3.80 -2.36
CA ARG A 375 22.58 5.05 -2.46
C ARG A 375 22.72 5.60 -3.90
N LYS A 376 22.45 4.78 -4.91
CA LYS A 376 22.48 5.18 -6.34
C LYS A 376 21.26 4.60 -7.02
N ALA A 377 20.34 5.45 -7.48
CA ALA A 377 19.42 5.06 -8.54
C ALA A 377 20.29 4.75 -9.77
N THR A 378 20.17 3.55 -10.34
CA THR A 378 20.82 3.27 -11.62
C THR A 378 20.18 4.16 -12.68
N GLU A 379 20.98 5.06 -13.27
CA GLU A 379 20.62 5.81 -14.47
C GLU A 379 20.46 4.82 -15.63
N GLY A 380 19.28 4.19 -15.69
CA GLY A 380 18.89 3.30 -16.78
C GLY A 380 18.11 4.07 -17.84
N PRO A 381 18.08 3.60 -19.09
CA PRO A 381 17.38 4.25 -20.20
C PRO A 381 15.86 4.37 -20.00
N PHE A 382 15.30 3.70 -18.98
CA PHE A 382 13.88 3.69 -18.63
C PHE A 382 13.51 4.70 -17.53
N VAL A 383 14.48 5.31 -16.86
CA VAL A 383 14.25 6.40 -15.89
C VAL A 383 14.38 7.71 -16.64
N GLN A 384 13.26 8.38 -16.97
CA GLN A 384 13.35 9.68 -17.61
C GLN A 384 14.10 10.68 -16.70
N PRO A 385 15.19 11.30 -17.18
CA PRO A 385 15.90 12.31 -16.40
C PRO A 385 14.97 13.47 -16.05
N GLY A 386 14.91 13.87 -14.78
CA GLY A 386 14.40 15.17 -14.37
C GLY A 386 12.88 15.32 -14.16
N ARG A 387 12.10 14.24 -13.99
CA ARG A 387 10.69 14.36 -13.58
C ARG A 387 10.46 13.75 -12.18
N PRO A 388 10.37 14.59 -11.12
CA PRO A 388 10.04 14.12 -9.77
C PRO A 388 8.67 13.43 -9.76
N ASN A 389 8.49 12.45 -8.88
CA ASN A 389 7.27 11.70 -8.54
C ASN A 389 7.34 11.35 -7.03
N PRO A 390 6.27 11.08 -6.26
CA PRO A 390 6.39 10.92 -4.82
C PRO A 390 7.05 9.58 -4.45
N TYR A 391 7.18 8.67 -5.43
CA TYR A 391 7.94 7.43 -5.34
C TYR A 391 9.29 7.51 -6.08
N SER A 392 9.64 8.68 -6.65
CA SER A 392 10.99 8.89 -7.19
C SER A 392 11.97 9.12 -6.04
N GLY A 393 13.13 8.48 -6.11
CA GLY A 393 14.15 8.54 -5.06
C GLY A 393 14.35 7.19 -4.37
N SER A 394 14.88 7.23 -3.15
CA SER A 394 15.20 6.02 -2.39
C SER A 394 13.93 5.44 -1.75
N THR A 395 13.66 4.17 -2.03
CA THR A 395 12.54 3.39 -1.49
C THR A 395 13.02 2.39 -0.47
N CYS A 396 12.18 2.04 0.49
CA CYS A 396 12.46 0.97 1.45
C CYS A 396 11.17 0.31 1.95
N THR A 397 11.28 -0.88 2.54
CA THR A 397 10.17 -1.45 3.32
C THR A 397 10.00 -0.60 4.56
N VAL A 398 8.98 0.26 4.54
CA VAL A 398 8.66 1.15 5.65
C VAL A 398 7.91 0.40 6.75
N SER A 399 7.12 -0.62 6.41
CA SER A 399 6.44 -1.42 7.44
C SER A 399 6.18 -2.84 6.94
N CYS A 400 6.45 -3.83 7.80
CA CYS A 400 5.95 -5.18 7.63
C CYS A 400 4.86 -5.44 8.67
N VAL A 401 3.70 -5.90 8.24
CA VAL A 401 2.54 -6.14 9.11
C VAL A 401 1.94 -7.52 8.87
N ILE A 402 1.54 -8.17 9.95
CA ILE A 402 0.83 -9.44 9.96
C ILE A 402 -0.42 -9.27 10.81
N TYR A 403 -1.57 -9.44 10.19
CA TYR A 403 -2.88 -9.45 10.81
C TYR A 403 -3.29 -10.90 11.03
N ASN A 404 -3.34 -11.32 12.29
CA ASN A 404 -3.89 -12.60 12.68
C ASN A 404 -5.41 -12.44 12.83
N LEU A 405 -6.13 -12.88 11.81
CA LEU A 405 -7.57 -12.70 11.76
C LEU A 405 -8.23 -13.57 12.81
N THR A 406 -7.83 -14.83 12.98
CA THR A 406 -8.41 -15.73 13.99
C THR A 406 -8.33 -15.17 15.41
N LYS A 407 -7.17 -14.66 15.83
CA LYS A 407 -6.95 -14.14 17.20
C LYS A 407 -7.26 -12.66 17.38
N ARG A 408 -7.60 -11.94 16.31
CA ARG A 408 -7.80 -10.48 16.32
C ARG A 408 -6.57 -9.74 16.88
N SER A 409 -5.38 -10.11 16.40
CA SER A 409 -4.11 -9.53 16.86
C SER A 409 -3.21 -9.10 15.71
N ILE A 410 -2.39 -8.09 15.94
CA ILE A 410 -1.45 -7.55 14.95
C ILE A 410 -0.02 -7.75 15.42
N LYS A 411 0.86 -8.09 14.47
CA LYS A 411 2.31 -7.92 14.62
C LYS A 411 2.81 -6.97 13.55
N ALA A 412 3.63 -6.01 13.97
CA ALA A 412 4.37 -5.15 13.07
C ALA A 412 5.88 -5.35 13.30
N ILE A 413 6.65 -5.34 12.22
CA ILE A 413 8.11 -5.39 12.25
C ILE A 413 8.61 -4.02 11.77
N ASN A 414 9.32 -3.32 12.63
CA ASN A 414 9.84 -1.98 12.33
C ASN A 414 11.36 -1.98 12.08
N GLU A 415 12.08 -3.01 12.53
CA GLU A 415 13.52 -3.21 12.25
C GLU A 415 13.75 -3.90 10.89
N MET A 416 13.20 -3.35 9.81
CA MET A 416 13.45 -3.88 8.45
C MET A 416 14.74 -3.32 7.83
N GLN A 417 15.24 -2.19 8.34
CA GLN A 417 16.33 -1.42 7.75
C GLN A 417 17.71 -1.69 8.38
N ASN A 418 17.80 -2.54 9.41
CA ASN A 418 19.05 -2.85 10.13
C ASN A 418 19.91 -3.92 9.43
N VAL A 419 20.07 -3.82 8.10
CA VAL A 419 21.08 -4.60 7.40
C VAL A 419 22.40 -3.86 7.56
N HIS A 420 23.11 -4.14 8.66
CA HIS A 420 24.51 -3.76 8.74
C HIS A 420 25.22 -4.37 7.53
N THR A 421 25.80 -3.51 6.70
CA THR A 421 26.70 -3.89 5.62
C THR A 421 27.85 -4.70 6.21
N LEU A 422 27.69 -6.02 6.27
CA LEU A 422 28.82 -6.94 6.28
C LEU A 422 29.42 -6.84 4.88
N GLY A 423 30.18 -5.78 4.67
CA GLY A 423 30.84 -5.48 3.41
C GLY A 423 31.77 -6.64 3.02
N MET A 424 31.93 -6.82 1.71
CA MET A 424 32.82 -7.81 1.08
C MET A 424 34.25 -7.88 1.64
N GLU A 425 34.69 -6.92 2.46
CA GLU A 425 35.98 -6.97 3.16
C GLU A 425 36.08 -8.11 4.19
N GLN A 426 34.97 -8.57 4.76
CA GLN A 426 35.02 -9.72 5.69
C GLN A 426 35.03 -11.07 4.98
N TYR A 427 34.51 -11.16 3.75
CA TYR A 427 34.57 -12.41 2.96
C TYR A 427 35.98 -12.69 2.42
N SER A 428 36.78 -11.65 2.13
CA SER A 428 38.20 -11.82 1.77
C SER A 428 39.08 -12.16 2.99
N ALA A 429 38.73 -11.67 4.19
CA ALA A 429 39.42 -12.03 5.43
C ALA A 429 39.10 -13.45 5.94
N PHE A 430 37.91 -13.98 5.63
CA PHE A 430 37.49 -15.32 6.03
C PHE A 430 38.17 -16.44 5.23
N LEU A 431 38.60 -16.17 3.99
CA LEU A 431 39.35 -17.12 3.15
C LEU A 431 40.86 -17.14 3.45
N PHE A 432 41.38 -16.19 4.23
CA PHE A 432 42.80 -16.12 4.59
C PHE A 432 43.13 -16.57 6.03
N SER A 433 42.12 -16.88 6.85
CA SER A 433 42.33 -17.20 8.29
C SER A 433 41.96 -18.63 8.69
N GLN A 434 41.81 -19.56 7.74
CA GLN A 434 41.74 -21.00 8.02
C GLN A 434 43.11 -21.54 8.47
N GLY A 435 43.48 -21.18 9.69
CA GLY A 435 44.65 -21.64 10.42
C GLY A 435 44.42 -21.48 11.92
N MET A 436 44.03 -22.58 12.56
CA MET A 436 44.09 -22.89 14.01
C MET A 436 42.93 -22.47 14.95
N ASP A 437 42.18 -23.51 15.32
CA ASP A 437 41.84 -24.04 16.66
C ASP A 437 41.24 -23.21 17.84
N SER A 438 40.15 -23.81 18.36
CA SER A 438 39.55 -23.87 19.71
C SER A 438 39.38 -22.64 20.62
N ARG A 439 38.10 -22.23 20.83
CA ARG A 439 37.33 -22.35 22.11
C ARG A 439 36.08 -21.45 22.09
N GLY A 440 35.02 -21.93 22.74
CA GLY A 440 33.64 -21.48 22.53
C GLY A 440 33.24 -20.13 23.09
N LEU A 441 32.05 -19.68 22.67
CA LEU A 441 31.26 -18.65 23.32
C LEU A 441 29.78 -19.03 23.19
N HIS A 442 29.10 -19.20 24.31
CA HIS A 442 27.64 -19.24 24.38
C HIS A 442 27.12 -17.79 24.23
N LEU A 443 26.14 -17.59 23.34
CA LEU A 443 25.38 -16.35 23.23
C LEU A 443 23.90 -16.65 23.53
N HIS A 444 23.46 -16.17 24.68
CA HIS A 444 22.05 -15.99 25.03
C HIS A 444 21.43 -14.98 24.05
N VAL A 445 20.27 -15.30 23.51
CA VAL A 445 19.45 -14.39 22.69
C VAL A 445 18.20 -14.06 23.50
N ASP A 446 18.17 -12.87 24.11
CA ASP A 446 16.94 -12.22 24.57
C ASP A 446 16.44 -11.32 23.43
N GLY A 447 15.18 -11.49 23.02
CA GLY A 447 14.63 -10.91 21.79
C GLY A 447 13.83 -9.61 21.96
N PRO A 448 13.75 -8.73 20.93
CA PRO A 448 12.86 -7.57 20.90
C PRO A 448 11.56 -7.93 20.15
N PHE A 449 10.55 -8.44 20.85
CA PHE A 449 9.21 -8.59 20.28
C PHE A 449 8.17 -8.05 21.26
N ARG A 450 7.37 -7.07 20.84
CA ARG A 450 6.18 -6.64 21.59
C ARG A 450 4.92 -6.94 20.80
N LYS A 451 3.99 -7.63 21.46
CA LYS A 451 2.65 -7.96 20.95
C LYS A 451 1.74 -6.77 21.28
N LEU A 452 1.13 -6.14 20.28
CA LEU A 452 -0.03 -5.29 20.51
C LEU A 452 -1.24 -6.22 20.63
N VAL A 453 -1.78 -6.31 21.84
CA VAL A 453 -2.98 -7.11 22.14
C VAL A 453 -4.15 -6.15 22.16
N TRP A 454 -5.18 -6.44 21.37
CA TRP A 454 -6.46 -5.75 21.43
C TRP A 454 -7.00 -5.82 22.87
N SER A 455 -7.17 -4.68 23.54
CA SER A 455 -7.80 -4.69 24.87
C SER A 455 -9.31 -4.90 24.70
N ASP A 456 -9.79 -6.06 25.10
CA ASP A 456 -11.22 -6.39 25.12
C ASP A 456 -11.97 -5.44 26.07
N PHE A 457 -12.77 -4.52 25.54
CA PHE A 457 -13.91 -3.96 26.25
C PHE A 457 -15.18 -4.74 25.87
N THR A 458 -15.29 -5.96 26.41
CA THR A 458 -16.58 -6.65 26.51
C THR A 458 -17.06 -6.61 27.96
N LYS A 459 -17.77 -5.52 28.29
CA LYS A 459 -18.91 -5.42 29.23
C LYS A 459 -18.97 -4.01 29.84
N ILE A 460 -19.70 -3.11 29.18
CA ILE A 460 -20.52 -2.13 29.89
C ILE A 460 -21.90 -2.21 29.25
N VAL A 461 -22.81 -2.89 29.92
CA VAL A 461 -24.25 -2.86 29.66
C VAL A 461 -24.92 -2.89 31.04
N PRO A 462 -25.92 -2.03 31.26
CA PRO A 462 -25.81 -0.74 31.95
C PRO A 462 -25.44 -0.84 33.43
#